data_AF-A0A9X4AQE7-F1
#
_entry.id   AF-A0A9X4AQE7-F1
#
_cell.length_a   1.000
_cell.length_b   1.000
_cell.length_c   1.000
_cell.angle_alpha   90.00
_cell.angle_beta   90.00
_cell.angle_gamma   90.00
#
_symmetry.space_group_name_H-M   'P 1'
#
loop_
_entity.id
_entity.type
_entity.pdbx_description
1 polymer ?
#
loop_
_entity_poly.entity_id
_entity_poly.type
_entity_poly.pdbx_seq_one_letter_code
_entity_poly.pdbx_strand_id
1 'polypeptide(L)'
;MKEKLAITLTLKVGGTEHTIPGGNVRGFSLRMEAWGVSGSVEFVMQDDSSWGGKYTDDLLADFVKADLGEVSLSIKPGHLETDTEADDAEIKTSGLVLEKSVREETTQRVMDEPAVLFRHYRVTFVDPAQALWRQHFPCALYTETTFKDVIEAHKGDKISLTYDWDVITTTVSQIFFHLDPAARSSFYDLVIWYVRHRNGVFTYDHAEGTYSIKGAKDTSGEASELLLDDLSSMTSFFPEVPRYKPRVLNSYTESTATQLVDNTNAATGMYRDTLLRTPIAQDVDDRVTLETARPLLPKREVELSFRRFPTVAVSPGSLLDISTTGGHSSNLIAATESFRVVFLSLEARASGAGPEPTYGDTAASFSVDCTARLEEKSEPRVRLPSIVDPRFPGHLEGKIVSAVGADTDITYDFATDDDTSIDQYTVKIPLFESKEISAPYEPESGAGNLYLPLYKNQRVLVALDFSKATVIRMIDWRSEARVAKDGQGQHLFLGKTSTNNTSVLHDYQDEKPVLRVLRTNDKDTVLLRLEEGKMTLKVEETGG
;
A
#
# COMPACT_ATOMS: atom_id res chain seq x y z
N MET A 1 -23.87 -28.18 7.35
CA MET A 1 -24.71 -29.05 6.48
C MET A 1 -23.91 -30.24 5.95
N LYS A 2 -24.53 -31.31 5.42
CA LYS A 2 -23.80 -32.42 4.78
C LYS A 2 -23.98 -32.34 3.26
N GLU A 3 -22.87 -32.26 2.53
CA GLU A 3 -22.88 -32.06 1.09
C GLU A 3 -21.93 -33.03 0.41
N LYS A 4 -22.25 -33.43 -0.82
CA LYS A 4 -21.25 -34.03 -1.69
C LYS A 4 -20.64 -32.94 -2.53
N LEU A 5 -19.33 -32.77 -2.45
CA LEU A 5 -18.60 -31.74 -3.20
C LEU A 5 -17.64 -32.40 -4.19
N ALA A 6 -17.61 -31.88 -5.41
CA ALA A 6 -16.55 -32.14 -6.37
C ALA A 6 -15.48 -31.06 -6.19
N ILE A 7 -14.29 -31.47 -5.76
CA ILE A 7 -13.19 -30.56 -5.46
C ILE A 7 -12.05 -30.85 -6.43
N THR A 8 -11.61 -29.82 -7.13
CA THR A 8 -10.37 -29.86 -7.92
C THR A 8 -9.32 -29.07 -7.17
N LEU A 9 -8.31 -29.77 -6.65
CA LEU A 9 -7.16 -29.17 -5.98
C LEU A 9 -5.92 -29.39 -6.84
N THR A 10 -5.29 -28.30 -7.26
CA THR A 10 -4.01 -28.33 -7.95
C THR A 10 -2.97 -27.61 -7.10
N LEU A 11 -1.85 -28.29 -6.86
CA LEU A 11 -0.71 -27.74 -6.14
C LEU A 11 0.50 -27.71 -7.07
N LYS A 12 1.02 -26.53 -7.34
CA LYS A 12 2.25 -26.35 -8.10
C LYS A 12 3.39 -26.06 -7.15
N VAL A 13 4.40 -26.93 -7.08
CA VAL A 13 5.60 -26.75 -6.22
C VAL A 13 6.83 -27.05 -7.04
N GLY A 14 7.87 -26.21 -6.95
CA GLY A 14 9.10 -26.41 -7.73
C GLY A 14 8.88 -26.37 -9.25
N GLY A 15 7.81 -25.71 -9.71
CA GLY A 15 7.42 -25.65 -11.12
C GLY A 15 6.64 -26.86 -11.63
N THR A 16 6.58 -27.96 -10.88
CA THR A 16 5.79 -29.16 -11.18
C THR A 16 4.36 -28.99 -10.69
N GLU A 17 3.39 -29.32 -11.53
CA GLU A 17 1.97 -29.31 -11.16
C GLU A 17 1.52 -30.69 -10.69
N HIS A 18 0.89 -30.74 -9.52
CA HIS A 18 0.34 -31.94 -8.90
C HIS A 18 -1.17 -31.77 -8.73
N THR A 19 -1.96 -32.62 -9.40
CA THR A 19 -3.42 -32.63 -9.24
C THR A 19 -3.81 -33.62 -8.16
N ILE A 20 -4.54 -33.15 -7.15
CA ILE A 20 -5.01 -33.95 -6.03
C ILE A 20 -6.50 -34.26 -6.24
N PRO A 21 -6.90 -35.54 -6.28
CA PRO A 21 -8.29 -35.93 -6.41
C PRO A 21 -9.16 -35.36 -5.27
N GLY A 22 -10.38 -34.91 -5.58
CA GLY A 22 -11.29 -34.33 -4.58
C GLY A 22 -11.60 -35.26 -3.40
N GLY A 23 -11.64 -36.58 -3.63
CA GLY A 23 -11.82 -37.60 -2.62
C GLY A 23 -10.63 -37.79 -1.66
N ASN A 24 -9.47 -37.24 -2.02
CA ASN A 24 -8.28 -37.20 -1.16
C ASN A 24 -8.29 -36.00 -0.20
N VAL A 25 -9.12 -34.98 -0.46
CA VAL A 25 -9.26 -33.80 0.40
C VAL A 25 -9.99 -34.18 1.69
N ARG A 26 -9.38 -33.84 2.84
CA ARG A 26 -9.91 -34.14 4.18
C ARG A 26 -10.54 -32.93 4.83
N GLY A 27 -10.12 -31.74 4.45
CA GLY A 27 -10.78 -30.52 4.86
C GLY A 27 -10.17 -29.29 4.22
N PHE A 28 -10.93 -28.21 4.26
CA PHE A 28 -10.45 -26.91 3.85
C PHE A 28 -11.18 -25.82 4.60
N SER A 29 -10.54 -24.65 4.69
CA SER A 29 -11.09 -23.43 5.23
C SER A 29 -10.73 -22.31 4.29
N LEU A 30 -11.72 -21.60 3.78
CA LEU A 30 -11.55 -20.46 2.89
C LEU A 30 -12.19 -19.23 3.52
N ARG A 31 -11.45 -18.12 3.41
CA ARG A 31 -11.92 -16.79 3.73
C ARG A 31 -11.62 -15.90 2.52
N MET A 32 -12.65 -15.63 1.75
CA MET A 32 -12.61 -14.83 0.54
C MET A 32 -13.19 -13.45 0.86
N GLU A 33 -12.40 -12.41 0.64
CA GLU A 33 -12.79 -11.01 0.81
C GLU A 33 -12.84 -10.33 -0.57
N ALA A 34 -13.48 -9.17 -0.67
CA ALA A 34 -13.52 -8.42 -1.92
C ALA A 34 -12.13 -8.02 -2.46
N TRP A 35 -11.08 -8.05 -1.63
CA TRP A 35 -9.71 -7.63 -1.96
C TRP A 35 -8.67 -8.76 -1.93
N GLY A 36 -9.07 -10.01 -1.68
CA GLY A 36 -8.11 -11.12 -1.59
C GLY A 36 -8.65 -12.36 -0.92
N VAL A 37 -7.81 -13.38 -0.78
CA VAL A 37 -8.17 -14.68 -0.20
C VAL A 37 -7.14 -15.13 0.82
N SER A 38 -7.61 -15.84 1.84
CA SER A 38 -6.77 -16.64 2.74
C SER A 38 -7.44 -17.97 2.98
N GLY A 39 -6.65 -19.04 3.07
CA GLY A 39 -7.21 -20.35 3.30
C GLY A 39 -6.19 -21.41 3.67
N SER A 40 -6.71 -22.59 4.00
CA SER A 40 -5.92 -23.79 4.21
C SER A 40 -6.63 -25.00 3.65
N VAL A 41 -5.86 -25.95 3.12
CA VAL A 41 -6.38 -27.22 2.60
C VAL A 41 -5.56 -28.37 3.18
N GLU A 42 -6.26 -29.43 3.58
CA GLU A 42 -5.72 -30.67 4.11
C GLU A 42 -6.12 -31.82 3.18
N PHE A 43 -5.15 -32.64 2.77
CA PHE A 43 -5.38 -33.78 1.88
C PHE A 43 -4.44 -34.94 2.23
N VAL A 44 -4.78 -36.13 1.76
CA VAL A 44 -3.99 -37.34 2.00
C VAL A 44 -3.50 -37.94 0.69
N MET A 45 -2.25 -38.39 0.67
CA MET A 45 -1.68 -39.21 -0.40
C MET A 45 -1.32 -40.58 0.17
N GLN A 46 -1.60 -41.63 -0.59
CA GLN A 46 -1.23 -43.00 -0.31
C GLN A 46 0.08 -43.33 -1.03
N ASP A 47 0.99 -43.97 -0.32
CA ASP A 47 2.25 -44.49 -0.84
C ASP A 47 2.41 -45.93 -0.33
N ASP A 48 1.95 -46.88 -1.12
CA ASP A 48 2.07 -48.31 -0.80
C ASP A 48 3.07 -49.03 -1.72
N SER A 49 3.89 -48.25 -2.43
CA SER A 49 4.92 -48.72 -3.34
C SER A 49 5.92 -49.67 -2.67
N SER A 50 6.31 -49.39 -1.42
CA SER A 50 7.19 -50.26 -0.61
C SER A 50 6.58 -51.62 -0.28
N TRP A 51 5.26 -51.74 -0.35
CA TRP A 51 4.51 -52.99 -0.11
C TRP A 51 4.02 -53.63 -1.42
N GLY A 52 4.50 -53.16 -2.58
CA GLY A 52 4.09 -53.66 -3.90
C GLY A 52 2.67 -53.24 -4.29
N GLY A 53 2.13 -52.21 -3.65
CA GLY A 53 0.86 -51.61 -4.02
C GLY A 53 0.96 -50.73 -5.26
N LYS A 54 -0.16 -50.08 -5.63
CA LYS A 54 -0.30 -49.34 -6.90
C LYS A 54 -0.16 -47.83 -6.75
N TYR A 55 -0.08 -47.32 -5.53
CA TYR A 55 -0.10 -45.90 -5.24
C TYR A 55 1.31 -45.43 -4.84
N THR A 56 1.75 -44.38 -5.52
CA THR A 56 3.03 -43.71 -5.26
C THR A 56 2.74 -42.24 -4.97
N ASP A 57 3.42 -41.69 -3.97
CA ASP A 57 3.34 -40.28 -3.62
C ASP A 57 4.43 -39.48 -4.36
N ASP A 58 4.09 -39.02 -5.56
CA ASP A 58 5.00 -38.21 -6.39
C ASP A 58 5.13 -36.76 -5.89
N LEU A 59 4.29 -36.33 -4.95
CA LEU A 59 4.29 -34.96 -4.43
C LEU A 59 5.44 -34.72 -3.45
N LEU A 60 5.78 -35.71 -2.61
CA LEU A 60 6.70 -35.54 -1.48
C LEU A 60 8.03 -34.88 -1.88
N ALA A 61 8.63 -35.35 -2.98
CA ALA A 61 9.96 -34.90 -3.42
C ALA A 61 9.99 -33.41 -3.77
N ASP A 62 8.90 -32.87 -4.32
CA ASP A 62 8.76 -31.44 -4.61
C ASP A 62 8.26 -30.67 -3.38
N PHE A 63 7.38 -31.28 -2.57
CA PHE A 63 6.77 -30.64 -1.41
C PHE A 63 7.79 -30.25 -0.34
N VAL A 64 8.88 -31.00 -0.16
CA VAL A 64 9.91 -30.68 0.85
C VAL A 64 10.88 -29.56 0.44
N LYS A 65 10.90 -29.17 -0.85
CA LYS A 65 11.80 -28.11 -1.35
C LYS A 65 11.37 -26.73 -0.85
N ALA A 66 12.27 -25.76 -0.80
CA ALA A 66 11.94 -24.39 -0.39
C ALA A 66 11.27 -23.54 -1.49
N ASP A 67 10.94 -24.15 -2.63
CA ASP A 67 10.37 -23.45 -3.78
C ASP A 67 8.98 -22.86 -3.48
N LEU A 68 8.65 -21.76 -4.17
CA LEU A 68 7.34 -21.13 -4.08
C LEU A 68 6.24 -22.12 -4.51
N GLY A 69 5.24 -22.31 -3.65
CA GLY A 69 4.08 -23.12 -3.94
C GLY A 69 2.89 -22.28 -4.40
N GLU A 70 2.10 -22.80 -5.33
CA GLU A 70 0.83 -22.21 -5.78
C GLU A 70 -0.30 -23.20 -5.59
N VAL A 71 -1.44 -22.73 -5.09
CA VAL A 71 -2.67 -23.51 -4.91
C VAL A 71 -3.72 -22.96 -5.86
N SER A 72 -4.39 -23.86 -6.58
CA SER A 72 -5.64 -23.58 -7.29
C SER A 72 -6.72 -24.51 -6.76
N LEU A 73 -7.88 -23.95 -6.42
CA LEU A 73 -8.99 -24.67 -5.82
C LEU A 73 -10.28 -24.30 -6.55
N SER A 74 -10.98 -25.32 -7.04
CA SER A 74 -12.35 -25.23 -7.55
C SER A 74 -13.25 -26.17 -6.75
N ILE A 75 -14.41 -25.65 -6.34
CA ILE A 75 -15.40 -26.39 -5.56
C ILE A 75 -16.75 -26.27 -6.28
N LYS A 76 -17.36 -27.43 -6.55
CA LYS A 76 -18.69 -27.57 -7.12
C LYS A 76 -19.57 -28.51 -6.29
N PRO A 77 -20.90 -28.37 -6.36
CA PRO A 77 -21.79 -29.42 -5.88
C PRO A 77 -21.53 -30.71 -6.68
N GLY A 78 -21.33 -31.82 -5.98
CA GLY A 78 -21.07 -33.14 -6.57
C GLY A 78 -22.36 -33.88 -7.00
N HIS A 79 -23.52 -33.30 -6.68
CA HIS A 79 -24.85 -33.73 -7.10
C HIS A 79 -25.72 -32.49 -7.29
N LEU A 80 -26.26 -32.30 -8.49
CA LEU A 80 -27.38 -31.40 -8.74
C LEU A 80 -28.67 -32.19 -8.44
N GLU A 81 -29.63 -31.60 -7.72
CA GLU A 81 -30.89 -32.28 -7.35
C GLU A 81 -31.75 -32.56 -8.59
N THR A 82 -31.58 -31.79 -9.67
CA THR A 82 -32.20 -32.03 -10.98
C THR A 82 -31.25 -31.70 -12.13
N ASP A 83 -31.41 -32.36 -13.28
CA ASP A 83 -30.66 -32.06 -14.52
C ASP A 83 -30.95 -30.63 -15.08
N THR A 84 -31.85 -29.89 -14.43
CA THR A 84 -32.26 -28.52 -14.75
C THR A 84 -31.68 -27.46 -13.81
N GLU A 85 -30.98 -27.85 -12.74
CA GLU A 85 -30.27 -26.89 -11.88
C GLU A 85 -29.03 -26.33 -12.61
N ALA A 86 -28.81 -25.03 -12.48
CA ALA A 86 -27.68 -24.36 -13.12
C ALA A 86 -26.34 -24.79 -12.49
N ASP A 87 -25.33 -25.11 -13.31
CA ASP A 87 -23.94 -25.44 -12.88
C ASP A 87 -23.11 -24.17 -12.61
N ASP A 88 -23.76 -23.07 -12.22
CA ASP A 88 -23.12 -21.75 -12.06
C ASP A 88 -22.56 -21.53 -10.64
N ALA A 89 -22.77 -22.48 -9.72
CA ALA A 89 -22.38 -22.43 -8.31
C ALA A 89 -20.88 -22.63 -8.04
N GLU A 90 -20.02 -22.53 -9.04
CA GLU A 90 -18.61 -22.87 -8.90
C GLU A 90 -17.83 -21.80 -8.09
N ILE A 91 -17.22 -22.22 -6.98
CA ILE A 91 -16.32 -21.36 -6.20
C ILE A 91 -14.88 -21.67 -6.64
N LYS A 92 -14.25 -20.70 -7.29
CA LYS A 92 -12.83 -20.73 -7.69
C LYS A 92 -12.01 -19.79 -6.84
N THR A 93 -10.79 -20.20 -6.52
CA THR A 93 -9.77 -19.31 -5.97
C THR A 93 -8.37 -19.86 -6.20
N SER A 94 -7.37 -18.99 -6.10
CA SER A 94 -5.97 -19.36 -6.17
C SER A 94 -5.13 -18.54 -5.21
N GLY A 95 -3.95 -19.03 -4.86
CA GLY A 95 -3.03 -18.30 -3.99
C GLY A 95 -1.64 -18.92 -3.90
N LEU A 96 -0.76 -18.24 -3.17
CA LEU A 96 0.60 -18.68 -2.89
C LEU A 96 0.67 -19.34 -1.52
N VAL A 97 1.38 -20.47 -1.44
CA VAL A 97 1.61 -21.22 -0.21
C VAL A 97 2.54 -20.42 0.71
N LEU A 98 2.08 -20.14 1.93
CA LEU A 98 2.87 -19.53 3.00
C LEU A 98 3.50 -20.57 3.91
N GLU A 99 2.71 -21.56 4.30
CA GLU A 99 3.11 -22.61 5.23
C GLU A 99 2.68 -23.95 4.70
N LYS A 100 3.52 -24.95 4.96
CA LYS A 100 3.26 -26.32 4.55
C LYS A 100 3.73 -27.29 5.62
N SER A 101 2.97 -28.36 5.82
CA SER A 101 3.33 -29.43 6.75
C SER A 101 2.92 -30.77 6.18
N VAL A 102 3.73 -31.79 6.44
CA VAL A 102 3.44 -33.19 6.13
C VAL A 102 3.51 -34.01 7.42
N ARG A 103 2.53 -34.88 7.62
CA ARG A 103 2.52 -35.87 8.69
C ARG A 103 2.46 -37.26 8.07
N GLU A 104 3.37 -38.12 8.47
CA GLU A 104 3.44 -39.50 8.00
C GLU A 104 2.71 -40.44 8.98
N GLU A 105 1.85 -41.29 8.45
CA GLU A 105 1.22 -42.37 9.20
C GLU A 105 1.89 -43.69 8.85
N THR A 106 2.56 -44.26 9.86
CA THR A 106 3.22 -45.56 9.75
C THR A 106 2.29 -46.65 10.25
N THR A 107 2.26 -47.74 9.52
CA THR A 107 1.53 -48.95 9.91
C THR A 107 2.46 -50.14 9.85
N GLN A 108 2.37 -50.99 10.87
CA GLN A 108 3.15 -52.22 10.96
C GLN A 108 2.24 -53.41 10.64
N ARG A 109 2.40 -53.98 9.44
CA ARG A 109 1.67 -55.19 9.02
C ARG A 109 2.48 -56.48 9.24
N VAL A 110 3.81 -56.37 9.25
CA VAL A 110 4.78 -57.47 9.44
C VAL A 110 5.73 -57.07 10.57
N MET A 111 6.17 -58.04 11.39
CA MET A 111 6.89 -57.77 12.64
C MET A 111 8.20 -56.98 12.50
N ASP A 112 8.81 -56.88 11.31
CA ASP A 112 10.19 -56.37 11.21
C ASP A 112 10.38 -55.04 10.46
N GLU A 113 9.38 -54.50 9.73
CA GLU A 113 9.55 -53.20 9.02
C GLU A 113 8.25 -52.36 9.00
N PRO A 114 8.18 -51.24 9.74
CA PRO A 114 7.09 -50.28 9.61
C PRO A 114 7.22 -49.54 8.26
N ALA A 115 6.12 -49.38 7.52
CA ALA A 115 6.08 -48.54 6.32
C ALA A 115 5.08 -47.41 6.49
N VAL A 116 5.41 -46.28 5.87
CA VAL A 116 4.52 -45.13 5.71
C VAL A 116 3.51 -45.50 4.62
N LEU A 117 2.22 -45.60 4.96
CA LEU A 117 1.17 -45.88 3.97
C LEU A 117 0.44 -44.61 3.52
N PHE A 118 0.29 -43.66 4.43
CA PHE A 118 -0.44 -42.43 4.19
C PHE A 118 0.38 -41.23 4.65
N ARG A 119 0.39 -40.19 3.82
CA ARG A 119 0.93 -38.87 4.16
C ARG A 119 -0.18 -37.84 4.16
N HIS A 120 -0.34 -37.16 5.28
CA HIS A 120 -1.29 -36.08 5.47
C HIS A 120 -0.58 -34.75 5.21
N TYR A 121 -0.97 -34.09 4.14
CA TYR A 121 -0.47 -32.79 3.74
C TYR A 121 -1.41 -31.70 4.20
N ARG A 122 -0.84 -30.58 4.65
CA ARG A 122 -1.56 -29.34 4.90
C ARG A 122 -0.79 -28.19 4.28
N VAL A 123 -1.53 -27.32 3.59
CA VAL A 123 -1.01 -26.06 3.05
C VAL A 123 -1.88 -24.91 3.53
N THR A 124 -1.24 -23.82 3.94
CA THR A 124 -1.89 -22.53 4.20
C THR A 124 -1.45 -21.57 3.09
N PHE A 125 -2.40 -20.88 2.47
CA PHE A 125 -2.14 -20.01 1.34
C PHE A 125 -2.91 -18.70 1.45
N VAL A 126 -2.40 -17.68 0.77
CA VAL A 126 -3.06 -16.38 0.62
C VAL A 126 -2.90 -15.87 -0.81
N ASP A 127 -3.64 -14.83 -1.16
CA ASP A 127 -3.50 -14.20 -2.48
C ASP A 127 -2.07 -13.67 -2.74
N PRO A 128 -1.63 -13.60 -4.01
CA PRO A 128 -0.26 -13.20 -4.34
C PRO A 128 0.19 -11.84 -3.80
N ALA A 129 -0.71 -10.85 -3.69
CA ALA A 129 -0.37 -9.52 -3.19
C ALA A 129 -0.09 -9.57 -1.69
N GLN A 130 -0.93 -10.25 -0.90
CA GLN A 130 -0.66 -10.45 0.52
C GLN A 130 0.61 -11.28 0.76
N ALA A 131 0.84 -12.33 -0.01
CA ALA A 131 2.01 -13.19 0.17
C ALA A 131 3.33 -12.46 -0.12
N LEU A 132 3.42 -11.73 -1.24
CA LEU A 132 4.66 -11.12 -1.72
C LEU A 132 4.85 -9.70 -1.19
N TRP A 133 3.85 -8.82 -1.31
CA TRP A 133 4.01 -7.41 -0.95
C TRP A 133 4.09 -7.17 0.56
N ARG A 134 3.65 -8.11 1.42
CA ARG A 134 3.87 -8.02 2.87
C ARG A 134 5.30 -8.33 3.30
N GLN A 135 6.09 -8.92 2.42
CA GLN A 135 7.51 -9.21 2.64
C GLN A 135 8.42 -8.20 1.92
N HIS A 136 7.83 -7.25 1.17
CA HIS A 136 8.55 -6.28 0.36
C HIS A 136 8.56 -4.90 1.04
N PHE A 137 9.75 -4.39 1.35
CA PHE A 137 9.96 -3.14 2.10
C PHE A 137 10.95 -2.20 1.35
N PRO A 138 10.57 -1.68 0.17
CA PRO A 138 11.44 -0.82 -0.61
C PRO A 138 11.59 0.58 -0.01
N CYS A 139 12.74 1.19 -0.23
CA CYS A 139 12.99 2.61 -0.05
C CYS A 139 13.38 3.20 -1.40
N ALA A 140 12.55 4.07 -1.97
CA ALA A 140 12.73 4.56 -3.33
C ALA A 140 12.21 5.98 -3.51
N LEU A 141 12.82 6.66 -4.48
CA LEU A 141 12.43 7.97 -4.97
C LEU A 141 12.20 7.90 -6.48
N TYR A 142 11.00 8.25 -6.91
CA TYR A 142 10.61 8.43 -8.31
C TYR A 142 10.28 9.89 -8.55
N THR A 143 10.52 10.36 -9.77
CA THR A 143 10.33 11.74 -10.20
C THR A 143 9.63 11.73 -11.56
N GLU A 144 8.70 12.65 -11.80
CA GLU A 144 7.95 12.74 -13.06
C GLU A 144 7.35 11.38 -13.51
N THR A 145 6.73 10.66 -12.57
CA THR A 145 6.23 9.30 -12.78
C THR A 145 4.82 9.14 -12.21
N THR A 146 4.06 8.16 -12.71
CA THR A 146 2.74 7.80 -12.18
C THR A 146 2.85 6.78 -11.05
N PHE A 147 1.88 6.74 -10.11
CA PHE A 147 1.91 5.68 -9.09
C PHE A 147 1.60 4.29 -9.68
N LYS A 148 0.90 4.23 -10.82
CA LYS A 148 0.78 3.01 -11.63
C LYS A 148 2.15 2.44 -11.99
N ASP A 149 3.05 3.25 -12.55
CA ASP A 149 4.37 2.77 -12.98
C ASP A 149 5.21 2.29 -11.78
N VAL A 150 5.06 2.93 -10.62
CA VAL A 150 5.69 2.48 -9.36
C VAL A 150 5.16 1.11 -8.93
N ILE A 151 3.85 0.88 -9.02
CA ILE A 151 3.26 -0.44 -8.72
C ILE A 151 3.76 -1.48 -9.71
N GLU A 152 3.78 -1.17 -11.00
CA GLU A 152 4.30 -2.08 -12.04
C GLU A 152 5.77 -2.45 -11.82
N ALA A 153 6.60 -1.52 -11.34
CA ALA A 153 7.99 -1.79 -10.99
C ALA A 153 8.18 -2.70 -9.77
N HIS A 154 7.16 -2.81 -8.91
CA HIS A 154 7.22 -3.56 -7.64
C HIS A 154 6.23 -4.72 -7.53
N LYS A 155 5.33 -4.92 -8.51
CA LYS A 155 4.25 -5.91 -8.40
C LYS A 155 4.76 -7.35 -8.37
N GLY A 156 5.81 -7.67 -9.13
CA GLY A 156 6.27 -9.04 -9.36
C GLY A 156 5.38 -9.84 -10.32
N ASP A 157 5.90 -10.97 -10.82
CA ASP A 157 5.33 -11.70 -11.96
C ASP A 157 4.03 -12.46 -11.65
N LYS A 158 3.70 -12.64 -10.38
CA LYS A 158 2.51 -13.40 -9.91
C LYS A 158 1.28 -12.53 -9.69
N ILE A 159 1.38 -11.23 -9.94
CA ILE A 159 0.31 -10.26 -9.68
C ILE A 159 -0.13 -9.63 -11.00
N SER A 160 -1.40 -9.85 -11.36
CA SER A 160 -2.07 -9.19 -12.47
C SER A 160 -2.93 -8.05 -11.94
N LEU A 161 -2.83 -6.87 -12.56
CA LEU A 161 -3.51 -5.64 -12.12
C LEU A 161 -4.13 -4.91 -13.31
N THR A 162 -5.37 -4.46 -13.13
CA THR A 162 -6.03 -3.51 -14.01
C THR A 162 -6.23 -2.18 -13.29
N TYR A 163 -6.18 -1.08 -14.05
CA TYR A 163 -6.27 0.28 -13.52
C TYR A 163 -7.36 1.04 -14.25
N ASP A 164 -8.35 1.52 -13.50
CA ASP A 164 -9.47 2.33 -13.99
C ASP A 164 -9.72 3.49 -13.02
N TRP A 165 -8.72 4.37 -12.90
CA TRP A 165 -8.74 5.48 -11.97
C TRP A 165 -7.73 6.56 -12.35
N ASP A 166 -8.20 7.74 -12.74
CA ASP A 166 -7.32 8.81 -13.24
C ASP A 166 -6.19 9.16 -12.27
N VAL A 167 -6.49 9.22 -10.97
CA VAL A 167 -5.56 9.63 -9.92
C VAL A 167 -4.29 8.77 -9.86
N ILE A 168 -4.38 7.46 -10.17
CA ILE A 168 -3.22 6.56 -10.16
C ILE A 168 -2.37 6.68 -11.44
N THR A 169 -2.98 7.18 -12.51
CA THR A 169 -2.37 7.39 -13.84
C THR A 169 -1.87 8.82 -14.06
N THR A 170 -2.18 9.75 -13.16
CA THR A 170 -1.64 11.11 -13.21
C THR A 170 -0.16 11.12 -12.83
N THR A 171 0.66 11.75 -13.66
CA THR A 171 2.07 12.00 -13.36
C THR A 171 2.19 12.99 -12.22
N VAL A 172 3.05 12.69 -11.25
CA VAL A 172 3.38 13.61 -10.17
C VAL A 172 4.88 13.90 -10.17
N SER A 173 5.25 15.09 -9.70
CA SER A 173 6.63 15.56 -9.70
C SER A 173 7.56 14.66 -8.91
N GLN A 174 7.09 14.11 -7.78
CA GLN A 174 7.81 13.13 -7.00
C GLN A 174 6.89 12.08 -6.34
N ILE A 175 7.43 10.87 -6.18
CA ILE A 175 6.90 9.81 -5.33
C ILE A 175 8.03 9.29 -4.46
N PHE A 176 7.92 9.48 -3.15
CA PHE A 176 8.89 8.98 -2.18
C PHE A 176 8.23 8.08 -1.15
N PHE A 177 8.90 6.98 -0.81
CA PHE A 177 8.52 6.13 0.31
C PHE A 177 9.75 5.42 0.87
N HIS A 178 9.76 5.25 2.18
CA HIS A 178 10.80 4.50 2.90
C HIS A 178 10.14 3.47 3.81
N LEU A 179 9.92 2.28 3.27
CA LEU A 179 9.22 1.23 3.99
C LEU A 179 10.22 0.50 4.90
N ASP A 180 10.07 0.68 6.21
CA ASP A 180 10.94 0.07 7.21
C ASP A 180 10.28 -1.20 7.79
N PRO A 181 10.91 -2.39 7.68
CA PRO A 181 10.42 -3.60 8.31
C PRO A 181 10.14 -3.46 9.82
N ALA A 182 10.92 -2.63 10.54
CA ALA A 182 10.70 -2.39 11.96
C ALA A 182 9.41 -1.58 12.22
N ALA A 183 9.01 -0.72 11.30
CA ALA A 183 7.74 0.00 11.34
C ALA A 183 6.55 -0.85 10.87
N ARG A 184 6.80 -2.01 10.25
CA ARG A 184 5.80 -2.97 9.74
C ARG A 184 4.83 -2.40 8.69
N SER A 185 5.24 -1.36 7.97
CA SER A 185 4.50 -0.87 6.81
C SER A 185 5.20 -1.39 5.55
N SER A 186 4.58 -2.34 4.87
CA SER A 186 5.11 -2.99 3.68
C SER A 186 4.61 -2.32 2.40
N PHE A 187 5.06 -2.81 1.25
CA PHE A 187 4.56 -2.30 -0.04
C PHE A 187 3.05 -2.51 -0.20
N TYR A 188 2.51 -3.60 0.38
CA TYR A 188 1.07 -3.84 0.45
C TYR A 188 0.35 -2.71 1.18
N ASP A 189 0.88 -2.34 2.35
CA ASP A 189 0.31 -1.26 3.15
C ASP A 189 0.37 0.09 2.42
N LEU A 190 1.47 0.36 1.69
CA LEU A 190 1.61 1.59 0.89
C LEU A 190 0.54 1.68 -0.22
N VAL A 191 0.30 0.60 -0.97
CA VAL A 191 -0.69 0.58 -2.05
C VAL A 191 -2.09 0.80 -1.49
N ILE A 192 -2.46 0.06 -0.45
CA ILE A 192 -3.78 0.20 0.17
C ILE A 192 -3.91 1.56 0.88
N TRP A 193 -2.84 2.08 1.48
CA TRP A 193 -2.80 3.43 2.06
C TRP A 193 -3.09 4.48 1.00
N TYR A 194 -2.47 4.37 -0.16
CA TYR A 194 -2.68 5.29 -1.28
C TYR A 194 -4.15 5.27 -1.75
N VAL A 195 -4.68 4.06 -1.98
CA VAL A 195 -6.08 3.83 -2.39
C VAL A 195 -7.04 4.41 -1.34
N ARG A 196 -6.82 4.11 -0.05
CA ARG A 196 -7.65 4.59 1.06
C ARG A 196 -7.65 6.11 1.18
N HIS A 197 -6.49 6.75 1.07
CA HIS A 197 -6.37 8.19 1.27
C HIS A 197 -7.00 9.00 0.14
N ARG A 198 -7.10 8.43 -1.06
CA ARG A 198 -7.67 9.10 -2.25
C ARG A 198 -9.07 8.59 -2.62
N ASN A 199 -9.70 7.79 -1.76
CA ASN A 199 -11.06 7.24 -1.96
C ASN A 199 -11.17 6.30 -3.18
N GLY A 200 -10.12 5.55 -3.49
CA GLY A 200 -10.14 4.52 -4.52
C GLY A 200 -10.70 3.19 -4.02
N VAL A 201 -10.89 2.25 -4.94
CA VAL A 201 -11.38 0.89 -4.72
C VAL A 201 -10.28 -0.10 -5.10
N PHE A 202 -10.06 -1.11 -4.25
CA PHE A 202 -9.16 -2.23 -4.52
C PHE A 202 -9.96 -3.53 -4.43
N THR A 203 -10.06 -4.26 -5.55
CA THR A 203 -10.85 -5.50 -5.65
C THR A 203 -10.02 -6.64 -6.24
N TYR A 204 -10.38 -7.87 -5.90
CA TYR A 204 -9.78 -9.09 -6.41
C TYR A 204 -10.85 -9.98 -7.03
N ASP A 205 -10.66 -10.32 -8.31
CA ASP A 205 -11.44 -11.34 -8.99
C ASP A 205 -10.88 -12.71 -8.62
N HIS A 206 -11.67 -13.48 -7.87
CA HIS A 206 -11.27 -14.79 -7.37
C HIS A 206 -11.22 -15.87 -8.46
N ALA A 207 -12.01 -15.71 -9.54
CA ALA A 207 -12.04 -16.67 -10.62
C ALA A 207 -10.87 -16.46 -11.59
N GLU A 208 -10.55 -15.21 -11.91
CA GLU A 208 -9.44 -14.86 -12.80
C GLU A 208 -8.10 -14.70 -12.08
N GLY A 209 -8.12 -14.53 -10.75
CA GLY A 209 -6.92 -14.26 -9.96
C GLY A 209 -6.31 -12.88 -10.21
N THR A 210 -7.12 -11.90 -10.62
CA THR A 210 -6.66 -10.57 -11.06
C THR A 210 -7.16 -9.48 -10.11
N TYR A 211 -6.30 -8.50 -9.82
CA TYR A 211 -6.66 -7.33 -9.02
C TYR A 211 -7.11 -6.17 -9.90
N SER A 212 -7.93 -5.28 -9.34
CA SER A 212 -8.32 -4.02 -9.98
C SER A 212 -8.20 -2.86 -9.01
N ILE A 213 -7.63 -1.75 -9.47
CA ILE A 213 -7.68 -0.46 -8.77
C ILE A 213 -8.61 0.48 -9.57
N LYS A 214 -9.74 0.85 -8.96
CA LYS A 214 -10.79 1.66 -9.61
C LYS A 214 -11.10 2.94 -8.84
N GLY A 215 -11.64 3.95 -9.52
CA GLY A 215 -12.13 5.18 -8.87
C GLY A 215 -13.48 5.03 -8.17
N ALA A 216 -14.27 4.03 -8.58
CA ALA A 216 -15.57 3.74 -8.00
C ALA A 216 -15.85 2.23 -8.03
N LYS A 217 -16.82 1.81 -7.22
CA LYS A 217 -17.31 0.44 -7.21
C LYS A 217 -18.08 0.15 -8.49
N ASP A 218 -17.90 -1.04 -9.03
CA ASP A 218 -18.66 -1.50 -10.19
C ASP A 218 -20.15 -1.64 -9.86
N THR A 219 -21.01 -1.00 -10.63
CA THR A 219 -22.48 -1.12 -10.50
C THR A 219 -23.11 -1.80 -11.71
N SER A 220 -22.31 -2.31 -12.64
CA SER A 220 -22.77 -3.10 -13.77
C SER A 220 -23.04 -4.54 -13.35
N GLY A 221 -23.59 -5.35 -14.26
CA GLY A 221 -23.90 -6.76 -14.03
C GLY A 221 -25.34 -7.03 -13.59
N GLU A 222 -25.81 -8.21 -13.96
CA GLU A 222 -27.10 -8.78 -13.59
C GLU A 222 -26.98 -9.54 -12.27
N ALA A 223 -28.00 -9.47 -11.43
CA ALA A 223 -28.03 -10.18 -10.16
C ALA A 223 -28.59 -11.58 -10.35
N SER A 224 -27.89 -12.59 -9.82
CA SER A 224 -28.38 -13.97 -9.80
C SER A 224 -29.47 -14.13 -8.74
N GLU A 225 -30.54 -14.82 -9.09
CA GLU A 225 -31.66 -15.09 -8.18
C GLU A 225 -31.22 -16.06 -7.08
N LEU A 226 -31.20 -15.60 -5.83
CA LEU A 226 -30.86 -16.45 -4.69
C LEU A 226 -32.12 -17.17 -4.20
N LEU A 227 -32.12 -18.50 -4.25
CA LEU A 227 -33.25 -19.29 -3.78
C LEU A 227 -33.36 -19.26 -2.26
N LEU A 228 -34.58 -19.08 -1.73
CA LEU A 228 -34.89 -19.20 -0.31
C LEU A 228 -34.47 -20.57 0.25
N ASP A 229 -34.55 -21.59 -0.60
CA ASP A 229 -34.18 -22.95 -0.26
C ASP A 229 -32.68 -23.20 -0.09
N ASP A 230 -31.84 -22.21 -0.39
CA ASP A 230 -30.39 -22.28 -0.11
C ASP A 230 -30.06 -21.80 1.30
N LEU A 231 -30.97 -21.05 1.94
CA LEU A 231 -30.68 -20.31 3.16
C LEU A 231 -31.22 -20.99 4.41
N SER A 232 -30.38 -21.01 5.44
CA SER A 232 -30.74 -21.35 6.80
C SER A 232 -31.26 -20.13 7.57
N SER A 233 -30.54 -19.01 7.47
CA SER A 233 -30.88 -17.76 8.14
C SER A 233 -30.30 -16.54 7.42
N MET A 234 -30.95 -15.40 7.64
CA MET A 234 -30.52 -14.11 7.13
C MET A 234 -30.55 -13.08 8.26
N THR A 235 -29.47 -12.32 8.40
CA THR A 235 -29.31 -11.29 9.43
C THR A 235 -28.96 -9.96 8.77
N SER A 236 -29.75 -8.91 9.03
CA SER A 236 -29.44 -7.55 8.56
C SER A 236 -28.63 -6.79 9.61
N PHE A 237 -27.52 -6.19 9.18
CA PHE A 237 -26.67 -5.34 9.99
C PHE A 237 -26.79 -3.88 9.52
N PHE A 238 -26.82 -2.97 10.49
CA PHE A 238 -26.84 -1.53 10.26
C PHE A 238 -25.53 -0.95 10.80
N PRO A 239 -24.57 -0.63 9.92
CA PRO A 239 -23.26 -0.16 10.36
C PRO A 239 -23.33 1.17 11.12
N GLU A 240 -22.31 1.45 11.91
CA GLU A 240 -22.22 2.68 12.70
C GLU A 240 -22.31 3.93 11.81
N VAL A 241 -23.23 4.84 12.16
CA VAL A 241 -23.43 6.11 11.46
C VAL A 241 -22.44 7.15 11.99
N PRO A 242 -21.54 7.70 11.16
CA PRO A 242 -20.63 8.76 11.58
C PRO A 242 -21.37 9.99 12.07
N ARG A 243 -21.07 10.42 13.31
CA ARG A 243 -21.70 11.56 13.98
C ARG A 243 -20.87 12.84 13.95
N TYR A 244 -19.87 12.92 13.08
CA TYR A 244 -19.01 14.10 12.94
C TYR A 244 -19.21 14.79 11.58
N LYS A 245 -18.88 16.09 11.50
CA LYS A 245 -18.67 16.79 10.22
C LYS A 245 -17.19 16.82 9.86
N PRO A 246 -16.77 16.40 8.66
CA PRO A 246 -15.41 16.63 8.20
C PRO A 246 -15.15 18.14 8.10
N ARG A 247 -13.95 18.58 8.49
CA ARG A 247 -13.55 19.99 8.42
C ARG A 247 -12.12 20.09 7.92
N VAL A 248 -11.92 20.88 6.88
CA VAL A 248 -10.60 21.15 6.28
C VAL A 248 -10.14 22.53 6.77
N LEU A 249 -8.94 22.58 7.32
CA LEU A 249 -8.33 23.78 7.89
C LEU A 249 -7.04 24.06 7.12
N ASN A 250 -6.81 25.31 6.71
CA ASN A 250 -5.51 25.76 6.21
C ASN A 250 -4.92 26.77 7.19
N SER A 251 -3.74 26.47 7.73
CA SER A 251 -3.03 27.34 8.68
C SER A 251 -2.08 28.33 8.02
N TYR A 252 -2.00 28.40 6.69
CA TYR A 252 -1.15 29.36 6.00
C TYR A 252 -1.65 30.80 6.23
N THR A 253 -0.82 31.68 6.79
CA THR A 253 -1.27 32.98 7.35
C THR A 253 -1.82 33.94 6.31
N GLU A 254 -1.31 33.92 5.08
CA GLU A 254 -1.78 34.79 4.01
C GLU A 254 -3.06 34.26 3.33
N SER A 255 -3.47 33.01 3.61
CA SER A 255 -4.67 32.39 3.03
C SER A 255 -5.28 31.37 4.00
N THR A 256 -5.57 31.81 5.22
CA THR A 256 -6.17 30.93 6.23
C THR A 256 -7.58 30.53 5.79
N ALA A 257 -7.91 29.25 5.90
CA ALA A 257 -9.21 28.74 5.48
C ALA A 257 -9.80 27.76 6.50
N THR A 258 -11.12 27.74 6.60
CA THR A 258 -11.88 26.73 7.34
C THR A 258 -13.09 26.36 6.52
N GLN A 259 -13.08 25.15 5.96
CA GLN A 259 -14.12 24.62 5.10
C GLN A 259 -14.78 23.43 5.78
N LEU A 260 -16.11 23.50 5.96
CA LEU A 260 -16.90 22.47 6.60
C LEU A 260 -17.59 21.63 5.53
N VAL A 261 -17.45 20.31 5.62
CA VAL A 261 -18.19 19.37 4.76
C VAL A 261 -19.44 18.92 5.51
N ASP A 262 -20.58 18.95 4.82
CA ASP A 262 -21.85 18.61 5.45
C ASP A 262 -22.01 17.12 5.70
N ASN A 263 -22.57 16.81 6.88
CA ASN A 263 -23.08 15.50 7.24
C ASN A 263 -24.40 15.72 8.00
N THR A 264 -25.51 15.34 7.37
CA THR A 264 -26.86 15.51 7.92
C THR A 264 -27.09 14.72 9.20
N ASN A 265 -26.29 13.68 9.44
CA ASN A 265 -26.39 12.80 10.61
C ASN A 265 -25.44 13.20 11.75
N ALA A 266 -24.66 14.27 11.59
CA ALA A 266 -23.67 14.70 12.57
C ALA A 266 -24.33 15.27 13.85
N ALA A 267 -23.71 14.96 14.99
CA ALA A 267 -24.04 15.59 16.26
C ALA A 267 -23.39 17.00 16.34
N THR A 268 -24.06 17.92 17.06
CA THR A 268 -23.57 19.29 17.21
C THR A 268 -22.20 19.33 17.87
N GLY A 269 -21.26 20.06 17.26
CA GLY A 269 -19.90 20.27 17.80
C GLY A 269 -18.91 19.14 17.57
N MET A 270 -19.30 18.05 16.88
CA MET A 270 -18.41 16.93 16.58
C MET A 270 -17.77 17.11 15.20
N TYR A 271 -16.43 17.13 15.16
CA TYR A 271 -15.66 17.37 13.94
C TYR A 271 -14.59 16.30 13.73
N ARG A 272 -14.27 16.06 12.46
CA ARG A 272 -13.04 15.35 12.05
C ARG A 272 -12.19 16.31 11.24
N ASP A 273 -11.14 16.80 11.86
CA ASP A 273 -10.31 17.86 11.28
C ASP A 273 -9.21 17.27 10.38
N THR A 274 -9.00 17.89 9.23
CA THR A 274 -7.81 17.77 8.41
C THR A 274 -7.11 19.12 8.39
N LEU A 275 -5.89 19.17 8.91
CA LEU A 275 -5.07 20.38 8.89
C LEU A 275 -4.09 20.34 7.72
N LEU A 276 -4.08 21.40 6.93
CA LEU A 276 -3.14 21.69 5.87
C LEU A 276 -2.34 22.95 6.22
N ARG A 277 -1.13 23.03 5.69
CA ARG A 277 -0.34 24.27 5.60
C ARG A 277 0.11 24.38 4.15
N THR A 278 -0.60 25.18 3.35
CA THR A 278 -0.24 25.36 1.95
C THR A 278 -0.60 26.78 1.48
N PRO A 279 0.29 27.45 0.73
CA PRO A 279 -0.05 28.67 0.02
C PRO A 279 -0.96 28.43 -1.20
N ILE A 280 -1.09 27.18 -1.66
CA ILE A 280 -1.84 26.81 -2.86
C ILE A 280 -3.32 26.69 -2.51
N ALA A 281 -4.16 27.59 -3.05
CA ALA A 281 -5.60 27.53 -2.81
C ALA A 281 -6.23 26.22 -3.34
N GLN A 282 -5.79 25.76 -4.51
CA GLN A 282 -6.28 24.53 -5.15
C GLN A 282 -6.09 23.28 -4.27
N ASP A 283 -4.97 23.18 -3.52
CA ASP A 283 -4.76 22.07 -2.58
C ASP A 283 -5.87 21.97 -1.51
N VAL A 284 -6.39 23.12 -1.08
CA VAL A 284 -7.49 23.19 -0.10
C VAL A 284 -8.78 22.74 -0.75
N ASP A 285 -9.08 23.24 -1.95
CA ASP A 285 -10.29 22.90 -2.70
C ASP A 285 -10.32 21.42 -3.11
N ASP A 286 -9.19 20.87 -3.53
CA ASP A 286 -9.02 19.45 -3.83
C ASP A 286 -9.28 18.60 -2.59
N ARG A 287 -8.79 19.05 -1.42
CA ARG A 287 -9.05 18.33 -0.17
C ARG A 287 -10.52 18.40 0.24
N VAL A 288 -11.19 19.53 0.09
CA VAL A 288 -12.64 19.67 0.34
C VAL A 288 -13.42 18.76 -0.60
N THR A 289 -13.05 18.73 -1.88
CA THR A 289 -13.66 17.85 -2.91
C THR A 289 -13.52 16.39 -2.52
N LEU A 290 -12.33 15.97 -2.08
CA LEU A 290 -12.07 14.61 -1.60
C LEU A 290 -12.91 14.25 -0.36
N GLU A 291 -12.96 15.12 0.66
CA GLU A 291 -13.76 14.86 1.86
C GLU A 291 -15.27 14.85 1.57
N THR A 292 -15.71 15.61 0.57
CA THR A 292 -17.11 15.61 0.09
C THR A 292 -17.45 14.32 -0.67
N ALA A 293 -16.52 13.80 -1.47
CA ALA A 293 -16.70 12.57 -2.22
C ALA A 293 -16.67 11.30 -1.35
N ARG A 294 -16.10 11.38 -0.13
CA ARG A 294 -16.03 10.23 0.78
C ARG A 294 -17.42 9.87 1.32
N PRO A 295 -17.88 8.63 1.13
CA PRO A 295 -19.18 8.21 1.63
C PRO A 295 -19.18 8.15 3.15
N LEU A 296 -19.98 9.03 3.78
CA LEU A 296 -20.12 9.09 5.23
C LEU A 296 -21.19 8.14 5.76
N LEU A 297 -22.29 7.94 5.03
CA LEU A 297 -23.39 7.11 5.50
C LEU A 297 -23.26 5.69 4.94
N PRO A 298 -22.87 4.69 5.75
CA PRO A 298 -22.92 3.30 5.32
C PRO A 298 -24.38 2.87 5.13
N LYS A 299 -24.61 2.06 4.11
CA LYS A 299 -25.85 1.35 3.86
C LYS A 299 -25.88 0.04 4.65
N ARG A 300 -27.00 -0.66 4.53
CA ARG A 300 -27.24 -1.92 5.23
C ARG A 300 -26.35 -3.03 4.67
N GLU A 301 -25.93 -3.90 5.58
CA GLU A 301 -25.26 -5.16 5.25
C GLU A 301 -26.20 -6.34 5.55
N VAL A 302 -26.03 -7.43 4.84
CA VAL A 302 -26.79 -8.67 5.05
C VAL A 302 -25.80 -9.82 5.19
N GLU A 303 -25.97 -10.64 6.22
CA GLU A 303 -25.24 -11.90 6.38
C GLU A 303 -26.20 -13.06 6.09
N LEU A 304 -25.72 -13.99 5.29
CA LEU A 304 -26.42 -15.20 4.89
C LEU A 304 -25.70 -16.40 5.50
N SER A 305 -26.46 -17.28 6.14
CA SER A 305 -25.99 -18.61 6.50
C SER A 305 -26.71 -19.62 5.64
N PHE A 306 -25.95 -20.47 4.94
CA PHE A 306 -26.50 -21.42 3.99
C PHE A 306 -26.88 -22.74 4.68
N ARG A 307 -27.97 -23.37 4.23
CA ARG A 307 -28.39 -24.70 4.69
C ARG A 307 -27.93 -25.82 3.75
N ARG A 308 -27.59 -25.47 2.51
CA ARG A 308 -26.97 -26.34 1.50
C ARG A 308 -25.89 -25.58 0.75
N PHE A 309 -25.09 -26.26 -0.07
CA PHE A 309 -24.15 -25.54 -0.94
C PHE A 309 -24.92 -24.60 -1.88
N PRO A 310 -24.48 -23.35 -2.10
CA PRO A 310 -25.21 -22.37 -2.91
C PRO A 310 -25.47 -22.90 -4.33
N THR A 311 -26.62 -22.59 -4.93
CA THR A 311 -26.91 -22.96 -6.34
C THR A 311 -26.51 -21.87 -7.34
N VAL A 312 -26.06 -20.73 -6.86
CA VAL A 312 -25.61 -19.58 -7.68
C VAL A 312 -24.21 -19.15 -7.24
N ALA A 313 -23.52 -18.37 -8.07
CA ALA A 313 -22.21 -17.82 -7.73
C ALA A 313 -22.30 -16.87 -6.53
N VAL A 314 -21.61 -17.22 -5.44
CA VAL A 314 -21.54 -16.41 -4.20
C VAL A 314 -20.11 -15.99 -3.85
N SER A 315 -19.18 -15.98 -4.81
CA SER A 315 -17.85 -15.43 -4.58
C SER A 315 -17.92 -13.90 -4.40
N PRO A 316 -16.97 -13.29 -3.66
CA PRO A 316 -16.92 -11.84 -3.56
C PRO A 316 -16.86 -11.17 -4.94
N GLY A 317 -17.70 -10.16 -5.14
CA GLY A 317 -17.94 -9.51 -6.44
C GLY A 317 -19.25 -9.91 -7.11
N SER A 318 -19.78 -11.11 -6.87
CA SER A 318 -21.06 -11.57 -7.41
C SER A 318 -22.23 -10.73 -6.91
N LEU A 319 -23.25 -10.57 -7.76
CA LEU A 319 -24.49 -9.89 -7.45
C LEU A 319 -25.61 -10.90 -7.20
N LEU A 320 -26.32 -10.76 -6.09
CA LEU A 320 -27.45 -11.60 -5.71
C LEU A 320 -28.73 -10.77 -5.60
N ASP A 321 -29.83 -11.35 -6.03
CA ASP A 321 -31.18 -10.83 -5.83
C ASP A 321 -31.92 -11.65 -4.76
N ILE A 322 -32.45 -10.95 -3.75
CA ILE A 322 -33.18 -11.54 -2.62
C ILE A 322 -34.67 -11.15 -2.76
N SER A 323 -35.27 -11.42 -3.92
CA SER A 323 -36.65 -11.03 -4.23
C SER A 323 -37.62 -12.20 -4.20
N THR A 324 -38.91 -11.92 -4.44
CA THR A 324 -39.95 -12.94 -4.53
C THR A 324 -39.71 -13.98 -5.61
N THR A 325 -38.90 -13.68 -6.62
CA THR A 325 -38.56 -14.64 -7.68
C THR A 325 -37.78 -15.83 -7.12
N GLY A 326 -36.89 -15.59 -6.16
CA GLY A 326 -36.20 -16.63 -5.39
C GLY A 326 -37.06 -17.29 -4.30
N GLY A 327 -38.37 -17.02 -4.25
CA GLY A 327 -39.28 -17.54 -3.22
C GLY A 327 -39.26 -16.77 -1.89
N HIS A 328 -38.55 -15.64 -1.81
CA HIS A 328 -38.50 -14.80 -0.61
C HIS A 328 -39.79 -14.00 -0.40
N SER A 329 -40.10 -13.62 0.84
CA SER A 329 -41.25 -12.74 1.10
C SER A 329 -40.94 -11.29 0.71
N SER A 330 -41.87 -10.62 0.03
CA SER A 330 -41.78 -9.17 -0.25
C SER A 330 -41.75 -8.29 1.01
N ASN A 331 -42.09 -8.85 2.17
CA ASN A 331 -42.02 -8.15 3.46
C ASN A 331 -40.61 -8.18 4.08
N LEU A 332 -39.67 -8.92 3.48
CA LEU A 332 -38.29 -8.91 3.94
C LEU A 332 -37.68 -7.56 3.64
N ILE A 333 -37.01 -7.03 4.66
CA ILE A 333 -36.29 -5.75 4.58
C ILE A 333 -35.24 -5.80 3.45
N ALA A 334 -34.63 -6.97 3.20
CA ALA A 334 -33.67 -7.19 2.14
C ALA A 334 -34.29 -7.37 0.73
N ALA A 335 -35.60 -7.49 0.58
CA ALA A 335 -36.22 -7.77 -0.74
C ALA A 335 -36.39 -6.53 -1.64
N THR A 336 -35.69 -5.45 -1.34
CA THR A 336 -35.87 -4.14 -2.00
C THR A 336 -34.77 -3.79 -2.98
N GLU A 337 -33.59 -4.41 -2.88
CA GLU A 337 -32.41 -4.08 -3.68
C GLU A 337 -31.60 -5.34 -4.00
N SER A 338 -30.79 -5.29 -5.07
CA SER A 338 -29.76 -6.30 -5.30
C SER A 338 -28.56 -6.07 -4.39
N PHE A 339 -27.90 -7.15 -4.03
CA PHE A 339 -26.77 -7.17 -3.11
C PHE A 339 -25.51 -7.64 -3.80
N ARG A 340 -24.36 -7.11 -3.38
CA ARG A 340 -23.05 -7.58 -3.79
C ARG A 340 -22.41 -8.38 -2.67
N VAL A 341 -21.89 -9.55 -2.99
CA VAL A 341 -21.10 -10.33 -2.04
C VAL A 341 -19.77 -9.64 -1.80
N VAL A 342 -19.44 -9.37 -0.54
CA VAL A 342 -18.15 -8.78 -0.12
C VAL A 342 -17.26 -9.75 0.62
N PHE A 343 -17.86 -10.83 1.14
CA PHE A 343 -17.18 -11.81 1.96
C PHE A 343 -17.84 -13.17 1.82
N LEU A 344 -17.02 -14.21 1.76
CA LEU A 344 -17.46 -15.60 1.84
C LEU A 344 -16.51 -16.36 2.77
N SER A 345 -17.07 -17.05 3.75
CA SER A 345 -16.37 -18.04 4.56
C SER A 345 -16.95 -19.41 4.28
N LEU A 346 -16.08 -20.34 3.90
CA LEU A 346 -16.43 -21.71 3.58
C LEU A 346 -15.46 -22.65 4.30
N GLU A 347 -15.98 -23.40 5.27
CA GLU A 347 -15.25 -24.46 5.95
C GLU A 347 -15.87 -25.81 5.61
N ALA A 348 -15.04 -26.81 5.35
CA ALA A 348 -15.51 -28.16 5.08
C ALA A 348 -14.60 -29.22 5.69
N ARG A 349 -15.20 -30.29 6.21
CA ARG A 349 -14.52 -31.46 6.77
C ARG A 349 -15.11 -32.75 6.21
N ALA A 350 -14.28 -33.66 5.72
CA ALA A 350 -14.75 -34.93 5.19
C ALA A 350 -15.51 -35.72 6.27
N SER A 351 -16.66 -36.31 5.90
CA SER A 351 -17.58 -36.96 6.86
C SER A 351 -17.14 -38.37 7.30
N GLY A 352 -16.06 -38.91 6.72
CA GLY A 352 -15.52 -40.25 7.01
C GLY A 352 -14.24 -40.20 7.85
N ALA A 353 -14.06 -41.20 8.74
CA ALA A 353 -12.96 -41.24 9.70
C ALA A 353 -11.63 -41.78 9.14
N GLY A 354 -11.62 -42.39 7.95
CA GLY A 354 -10.42 -43.05 7.38
C GLY A 354 -10.13 -42.60 5.94
N PRO A 355 -8.89 -42.80 5.45
CA PRO A 355 -8.48 -42.33 4.14
C PRO A 355 -9.04 -43.16 2.97
N GLU A 356 -9.36 -44.43 3.22
CA GLU A 356 -9.63 -45.46 2.21
C GLU A 356 -10.96 -45.35 1.42
N PRO A 357 -12.12 -44.98 2.00
CA PRO A 357 -13.41 -45.20 1.34
C PRO A 357 -13.70 -44.22 0.17
N THR A 358 -12.93 -43.15 0.03
CA THR A 358 -13.10 -42.13 -1.03
C THR A 358 -11.80 -41.83 -1.78
N TYR A 359 -10.74 -42.61 -1.54
CA TYR A 359 -9.42 -42.33 -2.09
C TYR A 359 -9.43 -42.44 -3.62
N GLY A 360 -9.00 -41.38 -4.31
CA GLY A 360 -8.98 -41.30 -5.76
C GLY A 360 -10.30 -40.88 -6.42
N ASP A 361 -11.39 -40.73 -5.65
CA ASP A 361 -12.68 -40.28 -6.19
C ASP A 361 -12.63 -38.78 -6.57
N THR A 362 -13.49 -38.38 -7.51
CA THR A 362 -13.63 -36.96 -7.93
C THR A 362 -14.47 -36.13 -6.96
N ALA A 363 -15.31 -36.78 -6.16
CA ALA A 363 -16.22 -36.13 -5.22
C ALA A 363 -16.36 -36.93 -3.92
N ALA A 364 -16.46 -36.22 -2.79
CA ALA A 364 -16.61 -36.82 -1.46
C ALA A 364 -17.66 -36.07 -0.63
N SER A 365 -18.09 -36.71 0.47
CA SER A 365 -19.07 -36.13 1.40
C SER A 365 -18.38 -35.30 2.49
N PHE A 366 -18.81 -34.05 2.65
CA PHE A 366 -18.27 -33.09 3.59
C PHE A 366 -19.36 -32.57 4.53
N SER A 367 -19.00 -32.32 5.79
CA SER A 367 -19.71 -31.39 6.65
C SER A 367 -19.22 -29.98 6.29
N VAL A 368 -20.11 -29.14 5.80
CA VAL A 368 -19.81 -27.81 5.27
C VAL A 368 -20.51 -26.74 6.08
N ASP A 369 -19.78 -25.68 6.42
CA ASP A 369 -20.31 -24.44 6.97
C ASP A 369 -19.99 -23.30 5.99
N CYS A 370 -21.04 -22.65 5.49
CA CYS A 370 -20.94 -21.60 4.48
C CYS A 370 -21.69 -20.35 4.95
N THR A 371 -20.97 -19.23 4.98
CA THR A 371 -21.54 -17.91 5.33
C THR A 371 -21.05 -16.86 4.34
N ALA A 372 -21.95 -15.98 3.92
CA ALA A 372 -21.60 -14.85 3.07
C ALA A 372 -22.05 -13.54 3.71
N ARG A 373 -21.29 -12.47 3.49
CA ARG A 373 -21.75 -11.11 3.79
C ARG A 373 -21.88 -10.32 2.51
N LEU A 374 -22.93 -9.51 2.49
CA LEU A 374 -23.31 -8.70 1.36
C LEU A 374 -23.54 -7.27 1.78
N GLU A 375 -23.37 -6.38 0.82
CA GLU A 375 -23.76 -4.98 0.91
C GLU A 375 -24.68 -4.65 -0.26
N GLU A 376 -25.47 -3.60 -0.12
CA GLU A 376 -26.32 -3.14 -1.22
C GLU A 376 -25.47 -2.82 -2.47
N LYS A 377 -25.95 -3.17 -3.66
CA LYS A 377 -25.23 -2.93 -4.93
C LYS A 377 -24.82 -1.46 -5.08
N SER A 378 -25.63 -0.58 -4.53
CA SER A 378 -25.51 0.87 -4.53
C SER A 378 -24.68 1.45 -3.38
N GLU A 379 -24.04 0.62 -2.53
CA GLU A 379 -23.19 1.04 -1.40
C GLU A 379 -21.90 1.72 -1.89
N PRO A 380 -21.74 3.04 -1.71
CA PRO A 380 -20.52 3.73 -2.13
C PRO A 380 -19.30 3.44 -1.24
N ARG A 381 -19.48 3.02 0.02
CA ARG A 381 -18.38 2.87 1.00
C ARG A 381 -17.43 1.75 0.63
N VAL A 382 -16.18 2.11 0.37
CA VAL A 382 -15.12 1.13 0.06
C VAL A 382 -14.72 0.35 1.31
N ARG A 383 -14.60 -0.97 1.16
CA ARG A 383 -13.96 -1.85 2.15
C ARG A 383 -12.54 -2.15 1.70
N LEU A 384 -11.60 -1.98 2.60
CA LEU A 384 -10.18 -2.19 2.37
C LEU A 384 -9.61 -3.02 3.54
N PRO A 385 -8.53 -3.78 3.30
CA PRO A 385 -7.86 -4.51 4.36
C PRO A 385 -7.31 -3.56 5.43
N SER A 386 -7.16 -4.07 6.64
CA SER A 386 -6.42 -3.37 7.70
C SER A 386 -4.96 -3.22 7.31
N ILE A 387 -4.39 -2.04 7.54
CA ILE A 387 -3.00 -1.72 7.18
C ILE A 387 -2.27 -0.96 8.27
N VAL A 388 -0.94 -0.96 8.17
CA VAL A 388 -0.07 -0.07 8.92
C VAL A 388 0.34 1.10 8.03
N ASP A 389 -0.10 2.30 8.40
CA ASP A 389 0.17 3.49 7.60
C ASP A 389 1.69 3.74 7.46
N PRO A 390 2.19 3.99 6.23
CA PRO A 390 3.56 4.42 6.02
C PRO A 390 3.83 5.72 6.77
N ARG A 391 5.06 5.85 7.26
CA ARG A 391 5.48 7.01 8.04
C ARG A 391 6.09 8.06 7.11
N PHE A 392 5.64 9.28 7.27
CA PHE A 392 6.17 10.45 6.60
C PHE A 392 6.31 11.61 7.61
N PRO A 393 7.24 12.55 7.39
CA PRO A 393 8.23 12.58 6.31
C PRO A 393 9.45 11.68 6.58
N GLY A 394 10.12 11.23 5.52
CA GLY A 394 11.47 10.70 5.60
C GLY A 394 12.51 11.79 5.42
N HIS A 395 13.72 11.60 5.95
CA HIS A 395 14.77 12.64 5.93
C HIS A 395 15.95 12.19 5.07
N LEU A 396 16.35 13.02 4.11
CA LEU A 396 17.46 12.76 3.20
C LEU A 396 18.38 13.97 3.10
N GLU A 397 19.68 13.72 2.89
CA GLU A 397 20.61 14.78 2.52
C GLU A 397 20.54 15.05 1.02
N GLY A 398 20.46 16.34 0.67
CA GLY A 398 20.46 16.82 -0.70
C GLY A 398 21.48 17.94 -0.92
N LYS A 399 21.66 18.30 -2.18
CA LYS A 399 22.44 19.46 -2.60
C LYS A 399 21.61 20.38 -3.47
N ILE A 400 21.64 21.67 -3.19
CA ILE A 400 20.96 22.68 -4.00
C ILE A 400 21.61 22.77 -5.38
N VAL A 401 20.77 22.85 -6.42
CA VAL A 401 21.18 23.05 -7.80
C VAL A 401 20.98 24.50 -8.19
N SER A 402 21.88 25.01 -9.03
CA SER A 402 21.73 26.32 -9.67
C SER A 402 22.37 26.26 -11.05
N ALA A 403 21.65 26.72 -12.08
CA ALA A 403 22.17 26.79 -13.45
C ALA A 403 23.02 28.06 -13.68
N VAL A 404 22.99 29.01 -12.74
CA VAL A 404 23.65 30.31 -12.87
C VAL A 404 25.15 30.21 -12.56
N GLY A 405 25.99 30.81 -13.41
CA GLY A 405 27.45 30.91 -13.19
C GLY A 405 28.21 29.60 -13.35
N ALA A 406 29.53 29.64 -13.13
CA ALA A 406 30.40 28.46 -13.22
C ALA A 406 30.11 27.44 -12.10
N ASP A 407 30.62 26.22 -12.22
CA ASP A 407 30.44 25.15 -11.22
C ASP A 407 31.02 25.51 -9.85
N THR A 408 32.09 26.32 -9.84
CA THR A 408 32.73 26.82 -8.62
C THR A 408 32.02 28.04 -8.02
N ASP A 409 31.08 28.64 -8.76
CA ASP A 409 30.41 29.84 -8.30
C ASP A 409 29.31 29.50 -7.29
N ILE A 410 29.36 30.19 -6.16
CA ILE A 410 28.32 30.20 -5.14
C ILE A 410 27.22 31.14 -5.60
N THR A 411 26.35 30.62 -6.46
CA THR A 411 25.13 31.27 -6.97
C THR A 411 23.90 30.60 -6.40
N TYR A 412 22.74 31.20 -6.58
CA TYR A 412 21.45 30.58 -6.28
C TYR A 412 20.54 30.76 -7.49
N ASP A 413 19.55 29.90 -7.59
CA ASP A 413 18.57 29.87 -8.67
C ASP A 413 17.25 29.38 -8.09
N PHE A 414 16.14 29.80 -8.67
CA PHE A 414 14.81 29.36 -8.29
C PHE A 414 13.97 29.19 -9.55
N ALA A 415 13.21 28.09 -9.59
CA ALA A 415 12.22 27.86 -10.62
C ALA A 415 10.87 28.28 -10.07
N THR A 416 10.18 29.18 -10.77
CA THR A 416 8.78 29.49 -10.46
C THR A 416 7.91 28.43 -11.12
N ASP A 417 7.07 27.78 -10.33
CA ASP A 417 6.10 26.80 -10.80
C ASP A 417 4.97 27.51 -11.54
N ASP A 418 4.75 27.18 -12.81
CA ASP A 418 3.80 27.89 -13.68
C ASP A 418 2.34 27.77 -13.21
N ASP A 419 1.99 26.67 -12.53
CA ASP A 419 0.62 26.38 -12.09
C ASP A 419 0.30 27.06 -10.76
N THR A 420 1.27 27.09 -9.84
CA THR A 420 1.10 27.58 -8.47
C THR A 420 1.71 28.96 -8.23
N SER A 421 2.56 29.44 -9.14
CA SER A 421 3.37 30.66 -9.02
C SER A 421 4.28 30.68 -7.79
N ILE A 422 4.64 29.51 -7.27
CA ILE A 422 5.53 29.37 -6.11
C ILE A 422 6.97 29.19 -6.60
N ASP A 423 7.88 29.96 -6.02
CA ASP A 423 9.31 29.76 -6.24
C ASP A 423 9.78 28.48 -5.53
N GLN A 424 10.59 27.68 -6.21
CA GLN A 424 11.07 26.40 -5.72
C GLN A 424 12.58 26.26 -5.91
N TYR A 425 13.22 25.65 -4.92
CA TYR A 425 14.58 25.13 -5.04
C TYR A 425 14.57 23.77 -5.74
N THR A 426 15.50 23.60 -6.67
CA THR A 426 15.86 22.28 -7.19
C THR A 426 16.91 21.64 -6.28
N VAL A 427 16.63 20.44 -5.79
CA VAL A 427 17.53 19.70 -4.89
C VAL A 427 17.89 18.36 -5.52
N LYS A 428 19.19 18.12 -5.68
CA LYS A 428 19.74 16.79 -6.04
C LYS A 428 19.80 15.90 -4.82
N ILE A 429 19.29 14.69 -4.94
CA ILE A 429 19.36 13.65 -3.91
C ILE A 429 20.38 12.58 -4.32
N PRO A 430 21.64 12.64 -3.84
CA PRO A 430 22.71 11.76 -4.34
C PRO A 430 22.44 10.26 -4.14
N LEU A 431 21.69 9.90 -3.08
CA LEU A 431 21.36 8.51 -2.76
C LEU A 431 20.62 7.80 -3.91
N PHE A 432 19.77 8.52 -4.64
CA PHE A 432 18.93 7.97 -5.70
C PHE A 432 19.43 8.45 -7.06
N GLU A 433 20.70 8.13 -7.37
CA GLU A 433 21.34 8.46 -8.65
C GLU A 433 21.31 9.96 -8.98
N SER A 434 21.33 10.81 -7.96
CA SER A 434 21.23 12.27 -8.07
C SER A 434 19.95 12.77 -8.75
N LYS A 435 18.83 12.04 -8.60
CA LYS A 435 17.50 12.54 -8.97
C LYS A 435 17.24 13.92 -8.37
N GLU A 436 16.60 14.77 -9.17
CA GLU A 436 16.26 16.14 -8.82
C GLU A 436 14.81 16.18 -8.34
N ILE A 437 14.58 16.86 -7.21
CA ILE A 437 13.26 17.13 -6.65
C ILE A 437 13.08 18.63 -6.45
N SER A 438 11.83 19.05 -6.35
CA SER A 438 11.50 20.44 -6.05
C SER A 438 11.04 20.60 -4.59
N ALA A 439 11.54 21.64 -3.94
CA ALA A 439 11.11 22.05 -2.60
C ALA A 439 10.78 23.54 -2.59
N PRO A 440 9.74 24.00 -1.88
CA PRO A 440 9.40 25.42 -1.81
C PRO A 440 10.58 26.30 -1.38
N TYR A 441 10.68 27.47 -1.99
CA TYR A 441 11.58 28.55 -1.56
C TYR A 441 10.99 29.21 -0.31
N GLU A 442 11.36 28.67 0.86
CA GLU A 442 10.99 29.26 2.15
C GLU A 442 12.23 29.80 2.89
N PRO A 443 12.08 30.87 3.71
CA PRO A 443 13.14 31.36 4.59
C PRO A 443 13.33 30.40 5.77
N GLU A 444 13.81 29.20 5.49
CA GLU A 444 13.91 28.07 6.44
C GLU A 444 15.07 28.21 7.45
N SER A 445 16.04 29.09 7.17
CA SER A 445 17.34 29.08 7.84
C SER A 445 17.89 30.45 8.28
N GLY A 446 17.10 31.52 8.20
CA GLY A 446 17.55 32.89 8.50
C GLY A 446 16.51 33.74 9.23
N ALA A 447 16.98 34.75 9.95
CA ALA A 447 16.09 35.80 10.46
C ALA A 447 15.53 36.59 9.26
N GLY A 448 14.23 36.97 9.30
CA GLY A 448 13.54 37.60 8.17
C GLY A 448 14.11 38.94 7.69
N ASN A 449 15.14 39.47 8.36
CA ASN A 449 15.91 40.65 7.97
C ASN A 449 17.17 40.33 7.16
N LEU A 450 17.49 39.05 6.91
CA LEU A 450 18.64 38.61 6.12
C LEU A 450 18.17 37.80 4.91
N TYR A 451 18.45 38.31 3.72
CA TYR A 451 18.21 37.59 2.47
C TYR A 451 19.45 36.76 2.11
N LEU A 452 19.49 35.51 2.58
CA LEU A 452 20.57 34.56 2.33
C LEU A 452 19.98 33.28 1.72
N PRO A 453 19.75 33.26 0.40
CA PRO A 453 19.24 32.05 -0.25
C PRO A 453 20.25 30.92 -0.18
N LEU A 454 19.74 29.69 -0.16
CA LEU A 454 20.56 28.50 -0.29
C LEU A 454 21.28 28.51 -1.65
N TYR A 455 22.58 28.26 -1.63
CA TYR A 455 23.44 28.39 -2.80
C TYR A 455 23.80 27.05 -3.43
N LYS A 456 24.32 27.07 -4.66
CA LYS A 456 24.77 25.91 -5.44
C LYS A 456 25.66 24.99 -4.60
N ASN A 457 25.34 23.71 -4.56
CA ASN A 457 26.03 22.68 -3.77
C ASN A 457 25.93 22.82 -2.23
N GLN A 458 25.15 23.78 -1.70
CA GLN A 458 24.84 23.81 -0.26
C GLN A 458 24.22 22.48 0.15
N ARG A 459 24.79 21.84 1.18
CA ARG A 459 24.23 20.61 1.73
C ARG A 459 23.05 20.94 2.63
N VAL A 460 21.94 20.29 2.34
CA VAL A 460 20.67 20.52 3.02
C VAL A 460 20.09 19.20 3.49
N LEU A 461 19.36 19.25 4.60
CA LEU A 461 18.50 18.17 5.03
C LEU A 461 17.10 18.46 4.48
N VAL A 462 16.52 17.51 3.78
CA VAL A 462 15.21 17.61 3.17
C VAL A 462 14.28 16.60 3.84
N ALA A 463 13.09 17.06 4.22
CA ALA A 463 11.98 16.22 4.62
C ALA A 463 11.15 15.90 3.37
N LEU A 464 10.98 14.61 3.06
CA LEU A 464 10.18 14.14 1.93
C LEU A 464 8.94 13.42 2.46
N ASP A 465 7.78 13.97 2.15
CA ASP A 465 6.49 13.28 2.18
C ASP A 465 6.30 12.46 0.90
N PHE A 466 5.19 11.72 0.81
CA PHE A 466 4.88 10.88 -0.35
C PHE A 466 5.00 11.64 -1.69
N SER A 467 4.52 12.88 -1.76
CA SER A 467 4.52 13.68 -3.00
C SER A 467 4.96 15.14 -2.78
N LYS A 468 5.56 15.47 -1.63
CA LYS A 468 6.01 16.83 -1.29
C LYS A 468 7.39 16.78 -0.64
N ALA A 469 8.16 17.85 -0.80
CA ALA A 469 9.46 17.98 -0.15
C ALA A 469 9.62 19.37 0.49
N THR A 470 10.38 19.44 1.57
CA THR A 470 10.66 20.67 2.30
C THR A 470 12.10 20.68 2.78
N VAL A 471 12.84 21.76 2.55
CA VAL A 471 14.22 21.89 3.03
C VAL A 471 14.20 22.33 4.50
N ILE A 472 14.49 21.43 5.43
CA ILE A 472 14.31 21.72 6.86
C ILE A 472 15.51 22.37 7.54
N ARG A 473 16.73 22.23 6.98
CA ARG A 473 17.93 22.93 7.48
C ARG A 473 19.13 22.78 6.56
N MET A 474 20.10 23.69 6.73
CA MET A 474 21.48 23.51 6.24
C MET A 474 22.25 22.54 7.15
N ILE A 475 23.11 21.71 6.57
CA ILE A 475 23.88 20.69 7.33
C ILE A 475 25.31 21.16 7.59
N ASP A 476 25.86 22.01 6.73
CA ASP A 476 27.21 22.52 6.84
C ASP A 476 27.28 24.04 6.65
N TRP A 477 28.36 24.59 7.17
CA TRP A 477 28.77 25.96 6.93
C TRP A 477 29.57 26.03 5.64
N ARG A 478 29.58 27.20 4.99
CA ARG A 478 30.53 27.50 3.94
C ARG A 478 31.97 27.22 4.41
N SER A 479 32.76 26.56 3.59
CA SER A 479 34.14 26.13 3.92
C SER A 479 35.02 27.27 4.43
N GLU A 480 34.90 28.46 3.85
CA GLU A 480 35.70 29.64 4.23
C GLU A 480 35.13 30.41 5.43
N ALA A 481 33.91 30.11 5.87
CA ALA A 481 33.27 30.87 6.93
C ALA A 481 33.79 30.51 8.33
N ARG A 482 34.34 29.29 8.51
CA ARG A 482 34.78 28.81 9.83
C ARG A 482 35.98 29.59 10.34
N VAL A 483 35.84 30.23 11.50
CA VAL A 483 36.92 30.92 12.20
C VAL A 483 37.76 29.93 13.00
N ALA A 484 39.06 30.21 13.13
CA ALA A 484 39.94 29.46 14.03
C ALA A 484 39.40 29.50 15.47
N LYS A 485 39.47 28.36 16.17
CA LYS A 485 38.93 28.23 17.53
C LYS A 485 39.61 29.19 18.51
N ASP A 486 40.90 29.43 18.35
CA ASP A 486 41.67 30.23 19.31
C ASP A 486 41.24 31.70 19.35
N GLY A 487 40.78 32.27 18.23
CA GLY A 487 40.31 33.65 18.15
C GLY A 487 38.87 33.87 18.63
N GLN A 488 38.12 32.79 18.91
CA GLN A 488 36.70 32.80 19.35
C GLN A 488 35.82 33.82 18.57
N GLY A 489 36.08 33.96 17.26
CA GLY A 489 35.48 35.01 16.44
C GLY A 489 34.19 34.61 15.73
N GLN A 490 33.51 35.60 15.18
CA GLN A 490 32.32 35.50 14.36
C GLN A 490 32.64 36.03 12.96
N HIS A 491 32.12 35.36 11.93
CA HIS A 491 32.48 35.66 10.55
C HIS A 491 31.26 35.60 9.64
N LEU A 492 31.03 36.69 8.92
CA LEU A 492 30.10 36.76 7.81
C LEU A 492 30.91 36.76 6.51
N PHE A 493 30.70 35.74 5.68
CA PHE A 493 31.44 35.57 4.43
C PHE A 493 30.48 35.58 3.24
N LEU A 494 30.61 36.60 2.40
CA LEU A 494 29.70 36.91 1.28
C LEU A 494 30.44 36.83 -0.05
N GLY A 495 29.76 36.43 -1.13
CA GLY A 495 30.29 36.48 -2.49
C GLY A 495 30.44 35.12 -3.17
N LYS A 496 30.85 35.13 -4.43
CA LYS A 496 30.73 34.00 -5.36
C LYS A 496 31.84 32.96 -5.21
N THR A 497 33.07 33.37 -4.93
CA THR A 497 34.24 32.47 -4.89
C THR A 497 35.24 32.91 -3.82
N SER A 498 36.30 32.14 -3.61
CA SER A 498 37.43 32.53 -2.74
C SER A 498 38.22 33.73 -3.27
N THR A 499 38.06 34.08 -4.55
CA THR A 499 38.72 35.23 -5.19
C THR A 499 37.76 36.39 -5.51
N ASN A 500 36.44 36.18 -5.32
CA ASN A 500 35.41 37.20 -5.46
C ASN A 500 34.46 37.15 -4.25
N ASN A 501 34.82 37.87 -3.18
CA ASN A 501 34.10 37.85 -1.91
C ASN A 501 34.27 39.13 -1.09
N THR A 502 33.49 39.22 -0.03
CA THR A 502 33.66 40.14 1.09
C THR A 502 33.52 39.36 2.39
N SER A 503 34.54 39.46 3.23
CA SER A 503 34.58 38.87 4.56
C SER A 503 34.44 39.96 5.62
N VAL A 504 33.57 39.74 6.60
CA VAL A 504 33.42 40.56 7.81
C VAL A 504 33.71 39.67 9.00
N LEU A 505 34.92 39.75 9.52
CA LEU A 505 35.39 38.97 10.65
C LEU A 505 35.48 39.87 11.89
N HIS A 506 34.88 39.43 12.98
CA HIS A 506 35.13 39.96 14.30
C HIS A 506 35.78 38.87 15.15
N ASP A 507 37.02 39.04 15.53
CA ASP A 507 37.79 38.07 16.32
C ASP A 507 38.51 38.72 17.51
N TYR A 508 39.07 37.89 18.40
CA TYR A 508 39.87 38.35 19.52
C TYR A 508 41.34 38.03 19.27
N GLN A 509 42.18 39.07 19.28
CA GLN A 509 43.64 38.95 19.19
C GLN A 509 44.22 39.51 20.48
N ASP A 510 44.95 38.69 21.23
CA ASP A 510 45.47 39.03 22.58
C ASP A 510 44.37 39.55 23.52
N GLU A 511 43.21 38.87 23.53
CA GLU A 511 41.98 39.23 24.26
C GLU A 511 41.35 40.58 23.87
N LYS A 512 41.78 41.19 22.76
CA LYS A 512 41.23 42.46 22.27
C LYS A 512 40.34 42.25 21.05
N PRO A 513 39.18 42.93 20.97
CA PRO A 513 38.31 42.81 19.82
C PRO A 513 38.93 43.47 18.59
N VAL A 514 38.95 42.74 17.47
CA VAL A 514 39.41 43.23 16.17
C VAL A 514 38.29 43.03 15.15
N LEU A 515 37.93 44.09 14.42
CA LEU A 515 37.02 44.00 13.29
C LEU A 515 37.81 44.11 11.99
N ARG A 516 37.58 43.17 11.08
CA ARG A 516 38.18 43.15 9.75
C ARG A 516 37.09 43.01 8.69
N VAL A 517 37.04 43.97 7.77
CA VAL A 517 36.26 43.88 6.53
C VAL A 517 37.24 43.80 5.37
N LEU A 518 37.24 42.69 4.64
CA LEU A 518 38.12 42.45 3.50
C LEU A 518 37.29 42.11 2.28
N ARG A 519 37.33 42.97 1.26
CA ARG A 519 36.81 42.70 -0.09
C ARG A 519 37.95 42.17 -0.94
N THR A 520 37.70 41.05 -1.61
CA THR A 520 38.60 40.41 -2.56
C THR A 520 37.90 40.31 -3.91
N ASN A 521 38.58 40.75 -4.95
CA ASN A 521 38.21 40.56 -6.35
C ASN A 521 39.53 40.32 -7.11
N ASP A 522 39.54 39.50 -8.16
CA ASP A 522 40.78 38.93 -8.75
C ASP A 522 41.94 39.94 -9.00
N LYS A 523 41.60 41.22 -9.22
CA LYS A 523 42.54 42.30 -9.53
C LYS A 523 42.81 43.28 -8.38
N ASP A 524 42.00 43.24 -7.32
CA ASP A 524 42.04 44.23 -6.25
C ASP A 524 41.55 43.71 -4.91
N THR A 525 42.22 44.13 -3.83
CA THR A 525 41.80 43.88 -2.46
C THR A 525 41.63 45.19 -1.69
N VAL A 526 40.58 45.24 -0.86
CA VAL A 526 40.28 46.39 0.01
C VAL A 526 40.10 45.89 1.43
N LEU A 527 40.93 46.39 2.35
CA LEU A 527 40.94 46.03 3.76
C LEU A 527 40.59 47.24 4.62
N LEU A 528 39.53 47.10 5.43
CA LEU A 528 39.25 47.92 6.60
C LEU A 528 39.52 47.08 7.84
N ARG A 529 40.39 47.56 8.74
CA ARG A 529 40.69 46.91 10.02
C ARG A 529 40.59 47.92 11.15
N LEU A 530 39.79 47.58 12.16
CA LEU A 530 39.65 48.33 13.41
C LEU A 530 40.22 47.49 14.55
N GLU A 531 41.19 48.05 15.26
CA GLU A 531 41.82 47.47 16.44
C GLU A 531 42.03 48.56 17.50
N GLU A 532 42.35 48.19 18.73
CA GLU A 532 42.47 49.15 19.83
C GLU A 532 43.45 50.30 19.48
N GLY A 533 42.93 51.53 19.46
CA GLY A 533 43.71 52.73 19.17
C GLY A 533 44.14 52.89 17.71
N LYS A 534 43.69 52.04 16.78
CA LYS A 534 44.15 52.07 15.38
C LYS A 534 43.07 51.66 14.37
N MET A 535 42.96 52.47 13.31
CA MET A 535 42.16 52.16 12.12
C MET A 535 43.10 52.05 10.91
N THR A 536 42.94 50.98 10.13
CA THR A 536 43.68 50.76 8.89
C THR A 536 42.72 50.66 7.72
N LEU A 537 42.99 51.43 6.68
CA LEU A 537 42.34 51.36 5.36
C LEU A 537 43.44 51.11 4.33
N LYS A 538 43.40 49.96 3.65
CA LYS A 538 44.38 49.58 2.61
C LYS A 538 43.65 49.17 1.34
N VAL A 539 44.13 49.66 0.20
CA VAL A 539 43.74 49.23 -1.14
C VAL A 539 45.00 48.72 -1.83
N GLU A 540 44.93 47.55 -2.46
CA GLU A 540 46.05 46.91 -3.14
C GLU A 540 45.57 46.29 -4.45
N GLU A 541 46.13 46.76 -5.58
CA GLU A 541 45.92 46.17 -6.90
C GLU A 541 47.00 45.13 -7.17
N THR A 542 46.60 43.92 -7.56
CA THR A 542 47.51 42.91 -8.09
C THR A 542 47.76 43.24 -9.56
N GLY A 543 49.01 43.58 -9.90
CA GLY A 543 49.42 43.93 -11.28
C GLY A 543 48.91 42.89 -12.28
N GLY A 544 48.18 43.37 -13.29
CA GLY A 544 47.35 42.56 -14.19
C GLY A 544 48.07 41.69 -15.20
#